data_AF-A0A4S8NP03-F1
#
_entry.id   AF-A0A4S8NP03-F1
#
_cell.length_a   1.000
_cell.length_b   1.000
_cell.length_c   1.000
_cell.angle_alpha   90.00
_cell.angle_beta   90.00
_cell.angle_gamma   90.00
#
_symmetry.space_group_name_H-M   'P 1'
#
loop_
_entity.id
_entity.type
_entity.pdbx_description
1 polymer ?
#
loop_
_entity_poly.entity_id
_entity_poly.type
_entity_poly.pdbx_seq_one_letter_code
_entity_poly.pdbx_strand_id
1 'polypeptide(L)'
;MSTGRADLIRRAVLAVALPALLLPLAGCSDDRPPPTYSGSAYEDVAVLMQRALNQRARAVTSDDLSRFRRTLDRSDHGLVEDQQTYWDNLQQLPIGTFRYRVDTETITPVDGTDDYWAEVVLALELVGYDAAPVRTRDRFRFRVDASGERMLVASTTDFDWETDHPGNAQPWDLQEIEVEERGGVLGIFDDTTIGDADAVILAASNGRYDVRSVVGSGDDPVGDRGVVVYAVQDPTFLRGLAGQTVGDPDRADGLTIAVPVDQRAAGRGTASYRVFLNARILDESPDVLGRLVRHELTHATLGARGRGAPLWLTEGLAEYVSVRPMAPAKRRLPASALSIGTTATDLPGDAEFASADAEAWYAVSWWVCEYVATSYGPDVLLLLLDRLAGGAAQEGVLGEVLGLTGPQLAQRGVALMETTYGS
;
A
#
# COMPACT_ATOMS: atom_id res chain seq x y z
N MET A 1 48.45 -40.47 -13.89
CA MET A 1 48.93 -39.94 -12.59
C MET A 1 48.09 -40.62 -11.53
N SER A 2 48.50 -41.75 -10.90
CA SER A 2 49.51 -41.85 -9.83
C SER A 2 49.41 -40.61 -8.93
N THR A 3 48.84 -40.63 -7.73
CA THR A 3 49.18 -41.37 -6.50
C THR A 3 48.00 -41.18 -5.51
N GLY A 4 47.65 -42.02 -4.54
CA GLY A 4 48.24 -43.20 -3.94
C GLY A 4 47.60 -43.42 -2.55
N ARG A 5 47.33 -44.70 -2.25
CA ARG A 5 47.41 -45.42 -0.95
C ARG A 5 46.65 -44.88 0.27
N ALA A 6 45.69 -45.64 0.83
CA ALA A 6 45.87 -46.81 1.73
C ALA A 6 46.18 -46.34 3.17
N ASP A 7 45.63 -46.87 4.26
CA ASP A 7 45.31 -48.25 4.60
C ASP A 7 44.47 -48.31 5.90
N LEU A 8 43.62 -49.35 6.00
CA LEU A 8 43.40 -50.29 7.12
C LEU A 8 43.14 -49.75 8.57
N ILE A 9 42.40 -50.38 9.50
CA ILE A 9 42.39 -51.77 9.97
C ILE A 9 41.10 -52.00 10.79
N ARG A 10 40.42 -53.13 10.55
CA ARG A 10 39.48 -53.78 11.48
C ARG A 10 40.22 -54.33 12.70
N ARG A 11 39.73 -54.12 13.93
CA ARG A 11 39.78 -55.17 14.98
C ARG A 11 38.57 -55.08 15.92
N ALA A 12 37.83 -56.17 15.97
CA ALA A 12 36.84 -56.48 16.99
C ALA A 12 37.55 -56.97 18.25
N VAL A 13 37.05 -56.57 19.42
CA VAL A 13 37.24 -57.27 20.70
C VAL A 13 35.90 -57.27 21.42
N LEU A 14 35.34 -58.47 21.61
CA LEU A 14 34.29 -58.77 22.57
C LEU A 14 34.91 -58.83 23.97
N ALA A 15 34.28 -58.21 24.96
CA ALA A 15 34.37 -58.61 26.36
C ALA A 15 33.05 -58.29 27.09
N VAL A 16 32.68 -59.19 27.98
CA VAL A 16 31.36 -59.46 28.58
C VAL A 16 31.27 -58.90 30.01
N ALA A 17 30.04 -58.66 30.48
CA ALA A 17 29.56 -58.45 31.88
C ALA A 17 29.77 -57.03 32.45
N LEU A 18 28.85 -56.37 33.18
CA LEU A 18 27.77 -56.77 34.11
C LEU A 18 26.78 -55.56 34.22
N PRO A 19 25.47 -55.70 34.54
CA PRO A 19 24.55 -54.56 34.60
C PRO A 19 24.58 -53.93 36.01
N ALA A 20 24.96 -52.65 36.10
CA ALA A 20 24.76 -51.86 37.30
C ALA A 20 23.35 -51.25 37.24
N LEU A 21 22.48 -51.72 38.13
CA LEU A 21 21.24 -51.04 38.49
C LEU A 21 21.56 -49.63 38.99
N LEU A 22 21.18 -48.62 38.21
CA LEU A 22 20.95 -47.27 38.70
C LEU A 22 19.45 -47.00 38.57
N LEU A 23 18.77 -47.03 39.72
CA LEU A 23 17.41 -46.56 39.90
C LEU A 23 17.35 -45.06 39.58
N PRO A 24 16.56 -44.60 38.59
CA PRO A 24 16.11 -43.22 38.59
C PRO A 24 15.02 -43.07 39.66
N LEU A 25 15.27 -42.17 40.60
CA LEU A 25 14.25 -41.63 41.49
C LEU A 25 13.10 -41.10 40.62
N ALA A 26 11.92 -41.70 40.75
CA ALA A 26 10.68 -41.20 40.19
C ALA A 26 10.33 -39.89 40.91
N GLY A 27 10.79 -38.77 40.36
CA GLY A 27 10.14 -37.48 40.56
C GLY A 27 8.96 -37.40 39.58
N CYS A 28 7.74 -37.42 40.08
CA CYS A 28 6.56 -37.04 39.30
C CYS A 28 6.66 -35.53 39.01
N SER A 29 7.30 -35.17 37.89
CA SER A 29 7.07 -33.91 37.19
C SER A 29 6.21 -34.26 35.99
N ASP A 30 4.95 -33.84 36.06
CA ASP A 30 3.90 -34.12 35.09
C ASP A 30 3.91 -33.10 33.93
N ASP A 31 5.09 -32.55 33.61
CA ASP A 31 5.24 -31.62 32.50
C ASP A 31 5.48 -32.41 31.21
N ARG A 32 4.38 -32.74 30.54
CA ARG A 32 4.44 -33.09 29.12
C ARG A 32 5.03 -31.90 28.37
N PRO A 33 6.07 -32.07 27.53
CA PRO A 33 6.53 -30.98 26.69
C PRO A 33 5.36 -30.44 25.87
N PRO A 34 5.24 -29.10 25.72
CA PRO A 34 4.16 -28.52 24.94
C PRO A 34 4.23 -29.14 23.55
N PRO A 35 3.12 -29.68 23.04
CA PRO A 35 3.19 -30.44 21.84
C PRO A 35 3.51 -29.50 20.69
N THR A 36 4.65 -29.72 20.08
CA THR A 36 5.08 -29.07 18.85
C THR A 36 4.33 -29.76 17.71
N TYR A 37 3.09 -29.32 17.47
CA TYR A 37 2.25 -29.90 16.44
C TYR A 37 2.46 -29.18 15.10
N SER A 38 2.95 -29.93 14.12
CA SER A 38 2.95 -29.55 12.71
C SER A 38 2.01 -30.49 11.96
N GLY A 39 0.94 -29.94 11.38
CA GLY A 39 0.06 -30.58 10.41
C GLY A 39 -1.18 -31.34 10.94
N SER A 40 -2.35 -31.05 10.33
CA SER A 40 -3.61 -31.84 10.30
C SER A 40 -4.57 -31.88 11.51
N ALA A 41 -4.30 -31.23 12.65
CA ALA A 41 -5.19 -31.36 13.82
C ALA A 41 -6.60 -30.72 13.67
N TYR A 42 -6.77 -29.78 12.74
CA TYR A 42 -7.99 -28.96 12.61
C TYR A 42 -8.62 -29.03 11.21
N GLU A 43 -8.41 -30.11 10.45
CA GLU A 43 -8.92 -30.22 9.07
C GLU A 43 -10.45 -30.08 9.00
N ASP A 44 -11.18 -30.73 9.89
CA ASP A 44 -12.65 -30.64 9.94
C ASP A 44 -13.12 -29.21 10.27
N VAL A 45 -12.46 -28.58 11.26
CA VAL A 45 -12.72 -27.19 11.66
C VAL A 45 -12.45 -26.23 10.50
N ALA A 46 -11.34 -26.42 9.78
CA ALA A 46 -10.98 -25.64 8.60
C ALA A 46 -12.04 -25.72 7.50
N VAL A 47 -12.57 -26.92 7.23
CA VAL A 47 -13.63 -27.12 6.24
C VAL A 47 -14.90 -26.37 6.63
N LEU A 48 -15.28 -26.38 7.91
CA LEU A 48 -16.45 -25.65 8.40
C LEU A 48 -16.25 -24.13 8.35
N MET A 49 -15.08 -23.62 8.75
CA MET A 49 -14.72 -22.20 8.62
C MET A 49 -14.78 -21.75 7.15
N GLN A 50 -14.15 -22.49 6.25
CA GLN A 50 -14.15 -22.16 4.82
C GLN A 50 -15.56 -22.20 4.24
N ARG A 51 -16.43 -23.12 4.69
CA ARG A 51 -17.84 -23.16 4.28
C ARG A 51 -18.60 -21.91 4.75
N ALA A 52 -18.39 -21.48 5.99
CA ALA A 52 -19.00 -20.26 6.53
C ALA A 52 -18.57 -19.02 5.73
N LEU A 53 -17.28 -18.88 5.45
CA LEU A 53 -16.74 -17.78 4.66
C LEU A 53 -17.20 -17.83 3.18
N ASN A 54 -17.32 -19.02 2.59
CA ASN A 54 -17.90 -19.16 1.24
C ASN A 54 -19.37 -18.73 1.19
N GLN A 55 -20.16 -19.04 2.24
CA GLN A 55 -21.53 -18.55 2.34
C GLN A 55 -21.57 -17.03 2.49
N ARG A 56 -20.67 -16.47 3.30
CA ARG A 56 -20.53 -15.02 3.50
C ARG A 56 -20.19 -14.29 2.20
N ALA A 57 -19.17 -14.76 1.47
CA ALA A 57 -18.79 -14.20 0.18
C ALA A 57 -19.94 -14.26 -0.84
N ARG A 58 -20.63 -15.40 -0.93
CA ARG A 58 -21.81 -15.54 -1.80
C ARG A 58 -22.91 -14.55 -1.45
N ALA A 59 -23.14 -14.32 -0.15
CA ALA A 59 -24.14 -13.37 0.31
C ALA A 59 -23.83 -11.96 -0.20
N VAL A 60 -22.58 -11.50 -0.06
CA VAL A 60 -22.12 -10.19 -0.58
C VAL A 60 -22.33 -10.10 -2.09
N THR A 61 -21.82 -11.08 -2.85
CA THR A 61 -21.94 -11.07 -4.32
C THR A 61 -23.36 -11.24 -4.84
N SER A 62 -24.30 -11.68 -4.01
CA SER A 62 -25.70 -11.89 -4.38
C SER A 62 -26.65 -10.90 -3.71
N ASP A 63 -26.14 -9.87 -3.03
CA ASP A 63 -26.93 -8.89 -2.25
C ASP A 63 -27.97 -9.57 -1.32
N ASP A 64 -27.55 -10.57 -0.55
CA ASP A 64 -28.39 -11.30 0.40
C ASP A 64 -27.95 -11.04 1.86
N LEU A 65 -28.34 -9.89 2.40
CA LEU A 65 -28.05 -9.50 3.79
C LEU A 65 -28.51 -10.54 4.81
N SER A 66 -29.65 -11.20 4.55
CA SER A 66 -30.16 -12.27 5.42
C SER A 66 -29.22 -13.48 5.46
N ARG A 67 -28.62 -13.85 4.32
CA ARG A 67 -27.61 -14.92 4.25
C ARG A 67 -26.29 -14.51 4.88
N PHE A 68 -25.90 -13.25 4.76
CA PHE A 68 -24.71 -12.70 5.39
C PHE A 68 -24.85 -12.74 6.92
N ARG A 69 -25.94 -12.20 7.47
CA ARG A 69 -26.21 -12.23 8.93
C ARG A 69 -26.29 -13.65 9.50
N ARG A 70 -26.67 -14.66 8.70
CA ARG A 70 -26.67 -16.07 9.13
C ARG A 70 -25.26 -16.66 9.33
N THR A 71 -24.20 -16.02 8.85
CA THR A 71 -22.82 -16.48 9.08
C THR A 71 -22.20 -15.90 10.35
N LEU A 72 -22.90 -15.02 11.06
CA LEU A 72 -22.41 -14.34 12.26
C LEU A 72 -22.93 -15.02 13.53
N ASP A 73 -22.17 -14.91 14.62
CA ASP A 73 -22.70 -15.11 15.97
C ASP A 73 -23.63 -13.95 16.31
N ARG A 74 -24.92 -14.16 16.08
CA ARG A 74 -25.97 -13.14 16.30
C ARG A 74 -26.28 -12.88 17.78
N SER A 75 -25.65 -13.60 18.70
CA SER A 75 -25.76 -13.30 20.14
C SER A 75 -24.89 -12.11 20.54
N ASP A 76 -23.87 -11.80 19.75
CA ASP A 76 -23.06 -10.61 19.89
C ASP A 76 -23.66 -9.46 19.08
N HIS A 77 -24.31 -8.53 19.76
CA HIS A 77 -24.97 -7.39 19.12
C HIS A 77 -23.97 -6.40 18.51
N GLY A 78 -22.80 -6.21 19.13
CA GLY A 78 -21.76 -5.32 18.61
C GLY A 78 -21.21 -5.84 17.29
N LEU A 79 -20.89 -7.15 17.23
CA LEU A 79 -20.50 -7.79 15.99
C LEU A 79 -21.57 -7.62 14.89
N VAL A 80 -22.85 -7.78 15.21
CA VAL A 80 -23.91 -7.64 14.19
C VAL A 80 -24.00 -6.20 13.67
N GLU A 81 -23.81 -5.20 14.51
CA GLU A 81 -23.79 -3.78 14.15
C GLU A 81 -22.56 -3.45 13.28
N ASP A 82 -21.35 -3.80 13.72
CA ASP A 82 -20.11 -3.57 12.96
C ASP A 82 -20.17 -4.22 11.58
N GLN A 83 -20.71 -5.44 11.51
CA GLN A 83 -20.82 -6.19 10.27
C GLN A 83 -21.97 -5.70 9.38
N GLN A 84 -22.95 -4.99 9.93
CA GLN A 84 -23.94 -4.27 9.15
C GLN A 84 -23.29 -3.07 8.45
N THR A 85 -22.50 -2.27 9.16
CA THR A 85 -21.74 -1.15 8.56
C THR A 85 -20.81 -1.64 7.46
N TYR A 86 -20.04 -2.70 7.71
CA TYR A 86 -19.21 -3.33 6.68
C TYR A 86 -20.01 -3.77 5.45
N TRP A 87 -21.20 -4.37 5.66
CA TRP A 87 -22.08 -4.75 4.56
C TRP A 87 -22.51 -3.53 3.74
N ASP A 88 -22.98 -2.48 4.41
CA ASP A 88 -23.49 -1.26 3.78
C ASP A 88 -22.37 -0.55 2.99
N ASN A 89 -21.15 -0.51 3.52
CA ASN A 89 -19.97 -0.03 2.79
C ASN A 89 -19.69 -0.84 1.52
N LEU A 90 -19.72 -2.18 1.61
CA LEU A 90 -19.45 -3.03 0.45
C LEU A 90 -20.49 -2.88 -0.66
N GLN A 91 -21.75 -2.58 -0.34
CA GLN A 91 -22.80 -2.39 -1.35
C GLN A 91 -22.60 -1.15 -2.22
N GLN A 92 -21.78 -0.19 -1.76
CA GLN A 92 -21.47 1.02 -2.50
C GLN A 92 -20.31 0.83 -3.49
N LEU A 93 -19.52 -0.24 -3.33
CA LEU A 93 -18.30 -0.46 -4.11
C LEU A 93 -18.57 -1.27 -5.39
N PRO A 94 -17.85 -1.00 -6.50
CA PRO A 94 -17.96 -1.77 -7.73
C PRO A 94 -17.23 -3.13 -7.61
N ILE A 95 -17.72 -4.02 -6.75
CA ILE A 95 -17.05 -5.29 -6.44
C ILE A 95 -17.21 -6.30 -7.58
N GLY A 96 -16.09 -6.84 -8.06
CA GLY A 96 -16.06 -7.93 -9.06
C GLY A 96 -15.74 -9.27 -8.43
N THR A 97 -14.47 -9.45 -8.04
CA THR A 97 -14.03 -10.60 -7.26
C THR A 97 -14.22 -10.31 -5.78
N PHE A 98 -14.87 -11.22 -5.05
CA PHE A 98 -14.96 -11.20 -3.59
C PHE A 98 -14.90 -12.63 -3.06
N ARG A 99 -13.75 -13.04 -2.51
CA ARG A 99 -13.50 -14.42 -2.08
C ARG A 99 -12.66 -14.47 -0.82
N TYR A 100 -13.10 -15.29 0.12
CA TYR A 100 -12.34 -15.58 1.33
C TYR A 100 -11.60 -16.93 1.23
N ARG A 101 -10.44 -17.02 1.87
CA ARG A 101 -9.70 -18.26 2.10
C ARG A 101 -9.23 -18.31 3.54
N VAL A 102 -9.49 -19.41 4.23
CA VAL A 102 -8.90 -19.69 5.55
C VAL A 102 -7.43 -20.09 5.36
N ASP A 103 -6.55 -19.54 6.17
CA ASP A 103 -5.19 -20.05 6.29
C ASP A 103 -5.14 -21.16 7.35
N THR A 104 -5.20 -22.40 6.88
CA THR A 104 -5.37 -23.58 7.73
C THR A 104 -4.20 -23.84 8.66
N GLU A 105 -3.02 -23.29 8.35
CA GLU A 105 -1.82 -23.41 9.18
C GLU A 105 -1.83 -22.48 10.39
N THR A 106 -2.73 -21.49 10.40
CA THR A 106 -2.85 -20.47 11.46
C THR A 106 -3.96 -20.76 12.47
N ILE A 107 -4.65 -21.89 12.34
CA ILE A 107 -5.78 -22.24 13.20
C ILE A 107 -5.29 -22.53 14.62
N THR A 108 -5.77 -21.74 15.58
CA THR A 108 -5.46 -21.89 17.01
C THR A 108 -6.74 -21.91 17.84
N PRO A 109 -6.95 -22.91 18.73
CA PRO A 109 -8.09 -22.91 19.64
C PRO A 109 -7.97 -21.76 20.64
N VAL A 110 -9.11 -21.30 21.13
CA VAL A 110 -9.19 -20.29 22.19
C VAL A 110 -9.35 -21.01 23.53
N ASP A 111 -8.36 -20.87 24.40
CA ASP A 111 -8.31 -21.57 25.69
C ASP A 111 -9.58 -21.35 26.52
N GLY A 112 -10.15 -22.46 27.01
CA GLY A 112 -11.36 -22.44 27.84
C GLY A 112 -12.66 -22.24 27.07
N THR A 113 -12.63 -22.30 25.73
CA THR A 113 -13.82 -22.17 24.87
C THR A 113 -13.79 -23.20 23.72
N ASP A 114 -14.89 -23.29 22.98
CA ASP A 114 -14.96 -24.05 21.71
C ASP A 114 -14.70 -23.14 20.48
N ASP A 115 -14.11 -21.97 20.70
CA ASP A 115 -13.81 -21.00 19.65
C ASP A 115 -12.40 -21.23 19.07
N TYR A 116 -12.19 -20.73 17.85
CA TYR A 116 -10.92 -20.84 17.13
C TYR A 116 -10.58 -19.52 16.46
N TRP A 117 -9.32 -19.11 16.53
CA TRP A 117 -8.78 -18.06 15.67
C TRP A 117 -8.19 -18.67 14.40
N ALA A 118 -8.33 -17.97 13.28
CA ALA A 118 -7.65 -18.28 12.03
C ALA A 118 -7.43 -17.01 11.21
N GLU A 119 -6.30 -16.92 10.52
CA GLU A 119 -6.09 -15.90 9.50
C GLU A 119 -7.02 -16.19 8.31
N VAL A 120 -7.66 -15.12 7.82
CA VAL A 120 -8.54 -15.11 6.67
C VAL A 120 -7.95 -14.18 5.62
N VAL A 121 -7.74 -14.72 4.43
CA VAL A 121 -7.35 -13.93 3.26
C VAL A 121 -8.60 -13.54 2.48
N LEU A 122 -8.83 -12.24 2.32
CA LEU A 122 -9.84 -11.69 1.43
C LEU A 122 -9.18 -11.31 0.11
N ALA A 123 -9.68 -11.85 -1.00
CA ALA A 123 -9.39 -11.35 -2.34
C ALA A 123 -10.57 -10.49 -2.81
N LEU A 124 -10.36 -9.18 -2.92
CA LEU A 124 -11.34 -8.20 -3.36
C LEU A 124 -10.83 -7.47 -4.61
N GLU A 125 -11.68 -7.26 -5.60
CA GLU A 125 -11.37 -6.50 -6.81
C GLU A 125 -12.41 -5.41 -7.01
N LEU A 126 -11.95 -4.16 -7.13
CA LEU A 126 -12.76 -3.04 -7.60
C LEU A 126 -12.75 -3.03 -9.14
N VAL A 127 -13.87 -3.41 -9.74
CA VAL A 127 -14.04 -3.47 -11.19
C VAL A 127 -13.84 -2.09 -11.79
N GLY A 128 -13.13 -2.03 -12.90
CA GLY A 128 -12.68 -0.77 -13.49
C GLY A 128 -11.31 -0.40 -12.97
N TYR A 129 -11.09 -0.41 -11.65
CA TYR A 129 -9.95 0.23 -10.99
C TYR A 129 -8.75 -0.67 -10.71
N ASP A 130 -8.99 -1.94 -10.34
CA ASP A 130 -7.92 -2.89 -10.05
C ASP A 130 -7.55 -3.71 -11.30
N ALA A 131 -6.25 -4.00 -11.48
CA ALA A 131 -5.74 -4.89 -12.52
C ALA A 131 -5.85 -6.38 -12.16
N ALA A 132 -5.95 -6.69 -10.86
CA ALA A 132 -6.15 -8.01 -10.31
C ALA A 132 -6.73 -7.90 -8.88
N PRO A 133 -7.41 -8.94 -8.36
CA PRO A 133 -7.91 -8.93 -6.99
C PRO A 133 -6.80 -8.72 -5.97
N VAL A 134 -6.98 -7.71 -5.11
CA VAL A 134 -6.10 -7.36 -4.00
C VAL A 134 -6.34 -8.33 -2.85
N ARG A 135 -5.26 -8.84 -2.26
CA ARG A 135 -5.31 -9.77 -1.12
C ARG A 135 -4.95 -9.07 0.18
N THR A 136 -5.94 -8.87 1.03
CA THR A 136 -5.77 -8.43 2.43
C THR A 136 -5.94 -9.62 3.36
N ARG A 137 -5.42 -9.47 4.58
CA ARG A 137 -5.46 -10.49 5.63
C ARG A 137 -5.96 -9.89 6.92
N ASP A 138 -6.74 -10.68 7.62
CA ASP A 138 -7.12 -10.39 8.99
C ASP A 138 -7.26 -11.69 9.78
N ARG A 139 -7.37 -11.62 11.10
CA ARG A 139 -7.53 -12.78 11.97
C ARG A 139 -8.93 -12.80 12.56
N PHE A 140 -9.71 -13.80 12.14
CA PHE A 140 -11.10 -13.95 12.53
C PHE A 140 -11.25 -14.98 13.64
N ARG A 141 -12.19 -14.73 14.56
CA ARG A 141 -12.63 -15.73 15.53
C ARG A 141 -13.86 -16.45 15.00
N PHE A 142 -13.85 -17.76 15.09
CA PHE A 142 -14.96 -18.63 14.73
C PHE A 142 -15.48 -19.37 15.94
N ARG A 143 -16.79 -19.54 16.00
CA ARG A 143 -17.49 -20.31 17.04
C ARG A 143 -18.31 -21.41 16.39
N VAL A 144 -18.33 -22.57 17.01
CA VAL A 144 -19.24 -23.65 16.62
C VAL A 144 -20.67 -23.27 16.99
N ASP A 145 -21.62 -23.43 16.06
CA ASP A 145 -23.03 -23.17 16.36
C ASP A 145 -23.61 -24.20 17.34
N ALA A 146 -24.78 -23.93 17.90
CA ALA A 146 -25.40 -24.79 18.92
C ALA A 146 -25.66 -26.25 18.44
N SER A 147 -25.65 -26.50 17.13
CA SER A 147 -25.84 -27.83 16.57
C SER A 147 -24.53 -28.63 16.43
N GLY A 148 -23.38 -27.98 16.48
CA GLY A 148 -22.09 -28.61 16.21
C GLY A 148 -21.77 -28.73 14.72
N GLU A 149 -22.68 -28.35 13.82
CA GLU A 149 -22.57 -28.67 12.38
C GLU A 149 -21.99 -27.52 11.54
N ARG A 150 -21.88 -26.31 12.11
CA ARG A 150 -21.44 -25.11 11.38
C ARG A 150 -20.56 -24.22 12.25
N MET A 151 -19.73 -23.44 11.57
CA MET A 151 -19.00 -22.32 12.16
C MET A 151 -19.74 -21.01 11.90
N LEU A 152 -19.72 -20.14 12.90
CA LEU A 152 -20.15 -18.76 12.83
C LEU A 152 -18.93 -17.87 13.04
N VAL A 153 -18.87 -16.74 12.35
CA VAL A 153 -17.89 -15.68 12.64
C VAL A 153 -18.32 -15.02 13.94
N ALA A 154 -17.44 -15.04 14.94
CA ALA A 154 -17.63 -14.50 16.28
C ALA A 154 -16.72 -13.30 16.60
N SER A 155 -15.81 -12.96 15.69
CA SER A 155 -15.08 -11.68 15.60
C SER A 155 -14.46 -11.59 14.21
N THR A 156 -14.38 -10.40 13.64
CA THR A 156 -13.55 -10.10 12.46
C THR A 156 -12.27 -9.34 12.79
N THR A 157 -12.06 -9.03 14.08
CA THR A 157 -11.01 -8.13 14.55
C THR A 157 -10.20 -8.82 15.64
N ASP A 158 -8.88 -8.70 15.54
CA ASP A 158 -7.88 -9.12 16.53
C ASP A 158 -6.83 -8.02 16.64
N PHE A 159 -7.04 -7.08 17.57
CA PHE A 159 -6.24 -5.85 17.67
C PHE A 159 -4.74 -6.10 17.88
N ASP A 160 -4.37 -7.16 18.61
CA ASP A 160 -2.96 -7.53 18.80
C ASP A 160 -2.37 -8.01 17.47
N TRP A 161 -3.11 -8.85 16.74
CA TRP A 161 -2.68 -9.31 15.42
C TRP A 161 -2.58 -8.18 14.40
N GLU A 162 -3.55 -7.27 14.34
CA GLU A 162 -3.56 -6.11 13.43
C GLU A 162 -2.40 -5.14 13.71
N THR A 163 -2.06 -4.96 15.00
CA THR A 163 -0.91 -4.15 15.41
C THR A 163 0.40 -4.75 14.91
N ASP A 164 0.54 -6.08 14.97
CA ASP A 164 1.72 -6.79 14.48
C ASP A 164 1.73 -6.97 12.94
N HIS A 165 0.58 -6.82 12.27
CA HIS A 165 0.40 -7.00 10.83
C HIS A 165 -0.26 -5.79 10.16
N PRO A 166 0.34 -4.59 10.26
CA PRO A 166 -0.26 -3.39 9.70
C PRO A 166 -0.26 -3.44 8.16
N GLY A 167 -1.05 -2.56 7.56
CA GLY A 167 -1.17 -2.40 6.10
C GLY A 167 -2.37 -3.11 5.49
N ASN A 168 -3.04 -4.02 6.20
CA ASN A 168 -4.14 -4.80 5.61
C ASN A 168 -5.48 -4.06 5.57
N ALA A 169 -5.69 -3.08 6.44
CA ALA A 169 -6.95 -2.34 6.55
C ALA A 169 -7.27 -1.53 5.28
N GLN A 170 -8.55 -1.49 4.92
CA GLN A 170 -9.10 -0.59 3.92
C GLN A 170 -10.06 0.40 4.59
N PRO A 171 -10.32 1.59 3.99
CA PRO A 171 -11.25 2.56 4.58
C PRO A 171 -12.61 1.97 4.95
N TRP A 172 -13.17 1.10 4.10
CA TRP A 172 -14.46 0.43 4.33
C TRP A 172 -14.44 -0.67 5.40
N ASP A 173 -13.28 -1.04 5.92
CA ASP A 173 -13.15 -1.99 7.03
C ASP A 173 -13.21 -1.27 8.40
N LEU A 174 -12.96 0.04 8.42
CA LEU A 174 -12.70 0.80 9.66
C LEU A 174 -13.91 1.60 10.16
N GLN A 175 -14.66 2.21 9.24
CA GLN A 175 -15.78 3.09 9.55
C GLN A 175 -16.80 3.12 8.42
N GLU A 176 -17.94 3.77 8.63
CA GLU A 176 -18.90 4.07 7.57
C GLU A 176 -18.23 4.92 6.48
N ILE A 177 -18.49 4.57 5.22
CA ILE A 177 -18.00 5.31 4.06
C ILE A 177 -19.16 5.74 3.17
N GLU A 178 -18.92 6.78 2.39
CA GLU A 178 -19.78 7.23 1.30
C GLU A 178 -18.98 7.20 -0.01
N VAL A 179 -19.54 6.59 -1.05
CA VAL A 179 -18.88 6.42 -2.35
C VAL A 179 -19.56 7.26 -3.42
N GLU A 180 -18.76 8.05 -4.13
CA GLU A 180 -19.19 8.81 -5.31
C GLU A 180 -18.33 8.45 -6.51
N GLU A 181 -18.98 8.09 -7.63
CA GLU A 181 -18.28 7.66 -8.85
C GLU A 181 -18.64 8.54 -10.04
N ARG A 182 -17.64 9.18 -10.65
CA ARG A 182 -17.81 9.96 -11.88
C ARG A 182 -16.51 10.14 -12.65
N GLY A 183 -16.59 10.13 -13.97
CA GLY A 183 -15.44 10.50 -14.83
C GLY A 183 -14.22 9.58 -14.70
N GLY A 184 -14.45 8.31 -14.32
CA GLY A 184 -13.37 7.35 -14.04
C GLY A 184 -12.64 7.62 -12.72
N VAL A 185 -13.30 8.27 -11.76
CA VAL A 185 -12.83 8.46 -10.39
C VAL A 185 -13.82 7.74 -9.47
N LEU A 186 -13.31 6.86 -8.60
CA LEU A 186 -14.04 6.28 -7.46
C LEU A 186 -13.59 7.02 -6.21
N GLY A 187 -14.38 7.99 -5.76
CA GLY A 187 -14.13 8.72 -4.52
C GLY A 187 -14.71 7.95 -3.33
N ILE A 188 -13.90 7.80 -2.28
CA ILE A 188 -14.32 7.21 -1.00
C ILE A 188 -14.13 8.27 0.07
N PHE A 189 -15.24 8.60 0.73
CA PHE A 189 -15.38 9.66 1.72
C PHE A 189 -15.94 9.09 3.02
N ASP A 190 -15.89 9.90 4.08
CA ASP A 190 -16.63 9.69 5.32
C ASP A 190 -17.63 10.83 5.54
N ASP A 191 -18.38 10.76 6.64
CA ASP A 191 -19.41 11.73 7.01
C ASP A 191 -18.88 13.17 7.12
N THR A 192 -17.58 13.33 7.39
CA THR A 192 -16.93 14.64 7.52
C THR A 192 -16.43 15.23 6.20
N THR A 193 -16.17 14.39 5.20
CA THR A 193 -15.47 14.77 3.96
C THR A 193 -16.35 14.66 2.70
N ILE A 194 -17.50 13.98 2.79
CA ILE A 194 -18.45 13.83 1.68
C ILE A 194 -18.94 15.17 1.11
N GLY A 195 -18.94 16.23 1.93
CA GLY A 195 -19.28 17.59 1.49
C GLY A 195 -18.37 18.14 0.38
N ASP A 196 -17.13 17.63 0.27
CA ASP A 196 -16.12 18.04 -0.70
C ASP A 196 -16.01 17.09 -1.90
N ALA A 197 -16.86 16.06 -1.98
CA ALA A 197 -16.76 15.02 -2.99
C ALA A 197 -16.78 15.56 -4.43
N ASP A 198 -17.66 16.52 -4.73
CA ASP A 198 -17.73 17.16 -6.04
C ASP A 198 -16.42 17.85 -6.42
N ALA A 199 -15.77 18.54 -5.47
CA ALA A 199 -14.51 19.24 -5.70
C ALA A 199 -13.36 18.25 -5.93
N VAL A 200 -13.27 17.20 -5.11
CA VAL A 200 -12.26 16.14 -5.21
C VAL A 200 -12.39 15.37 -6.52
N ILE A 201 -13.60 14.92 -6.86
CA ILE A 201 -13.88 14.18 -8.10
C ILE A 201 -13.60 15.05 -9.33
N LEU A 202 -13.98 16.33 -9.30
CA LEU A 202 -13.68 17.24 -10.40
C LEU A 202 -12.17 17.47 -10.56
N ALA A 203 -11.45 17.66 -9.45
CA ALA A 203 -10.00 17.82 -9.46
C ALA A 203 -9.30 16.57 -10.02
N ALA A 204 -9.71 15.37 -9.58
CA ALA A 204 -9.13 14.10 -10.02
C ALA A 204 -9.48 13.78 -11.48
N SER A 205 -10.74 13.95 -11.88
CA SER A 205 -11.17 13.67 -13.24
C SER A 205 -10.49 14.58 -14.26
N ASN A 206 -10.40 15.89 -14.00
CA ASN A 206 -9.64 16.82 -14.84
C ASN A 206 -8.14 16.54 -14.78
N GLY A 207 -7.62 16.29 -13.58
CA GLY A 207 -6.20 16.02 -13.32
C GLY A 207 -5.67 14.83 -14.14
N ARG A 208 -6.47 13.78 -14.35
CA ARG A 208 -6.09 12.64 -15.19
C ARG A 208 -5.81 13.06 -16.63
N TYR A 209 -6.63 13.94 -17.21
CA TYR A 209 -6.40 14.45 -18.56
C TYR A 209 -5.20 15.40 -18.61
N ASP A 210 -5.09 16.28 -17.62
CA ASP A 210 -3.99 17.23 -17.50
C ASP A 210 -2.64 16.51 -17.43
N VAL A 211 -2.50 15.52 -16.53
CA VAL A 211 -1.28 14.73 -16.36
C VAL A 211 -0.93 14.00 -17.65
N ARG A 212 -1.89 13.28 -18.24
CA ARG A 212 -1.68 12.51 -19.48
C ARG A 212 -1.27 13.39 -20.66
N SER A 213 -1.69 14.65 -20.69
CA SER A 213 -1.28 15.61 -21.73
C SER A 213 0.22 15.94 -21.68
N VAL A 214 0.87 15.71 -20.53
CA VAL A 214 2.30 16.01 -20.32
C VAL A 214 3.13 14.72 -20.32
N VAL A 215 2.72 13.69 -19.58
CA VAL A 215 3.51 12.44 -19.45
C VAL A 215 3.24 11.42 -20.56
N GLY A 216 2.22 11.68 -21.39
CA GLY A 216 1.78 10.78 -22.45
C GLY A 216 0.88 9.64 -21.96
N SER A 217 0.31 8.90 -22.91
CA SER A 217 -0.61 7.78 -22.68
C SER A 217 0.06 6.41 -22.87
N GLY A 218 1.29 6.25 -22.38
CA GLY A 218 2.05 4.99 -22.48
C GLY A 218 1.43 3.86 -21.65
N ASP A 219 2.24 3.08 -20.94
CA ASP A 219 1.77 2.11 -19.93
C ASP A 219 1.17 2.83 -18.71
N ASP A 220 0.12 3.64 -18.92
CA ASP A 220 -0.59 4.46 -17.94
C ASP A 220 -1.57 3.57 -17.15
N PRO A 221 -1.26 3.22 -15.89
CA PRO A 221 -2.09 2.33 -15.09
C PRO A 221 -3.47 2.94 -14.78
N VAL A 222 -3.55 4.27 -14.76
CA VAL A 222 -4.73 5.05 -14.36
C VAL A 222 -5.60 5.42 -15.56
N GLY A 223 -5.00 5.57 -16.74
CA GLY A 223 -5.68 5.92 -17.99
C GLY A 223 -6.72 4.88 -18.41
N ASP A 224 -6.37 3.60 -18.32
CA ASP A 224 -7.20 2.48 -18.75
C ASP A 224 -8.24 2.05 -17.69
N ARG A 225 -7.99 2.33 -16.41
CA ARG A 225 -8.73 1.76 -15.26
C ARG A 225 -9.41 2.78 -14.35
N GLY A 226 -9.15 4.07 -14.55
CA GLY A 226 -9.61 5.09 -13.60
C GLY A 226 -8.71 5.17 -12.37
N VAL A 227 -9.11 5.98 -11.39
CA VAL A 227 -8.37 6.17 -10.13
C VAL A 227 -9.31 6.07 -8.94
N VAL A 228 -8.85 5.43 -7.87
CA VAL A 228 -9.50 5.47 -6.57
C VAL A 228 -8.90 6.61 -5.76
N VAL A 229 -9.75 7.48 -5.21
CA VAL A 229 -9.34 8.61 -4.37
C VAL A 229 -9.97 8.45 -2.99
N TYR A 230 -9.14 8.39 -1.97
CA TYR A 230 -9.54 8.40 -0.58
C TYR A 230 -9.45 9.82 -0.05
N ALA A 231 -10.54 10.35 0.48
CA ALA A 231 -10.54 11.57 1.25
C ALA A 231 -11.32 11.25 2.53
N VAL A 232 -10.61 10.79 3.56
CA VAL A 232 -11.18 10.39 4.85
C VAL A 232 -10.39 11.06 5.96
N GLN A 233 -11.05 11.37 7.07
CA GLN A 233 -10.46 12.05 8.22
C GLN A 233 -9.49 11.11 8.97
N ASP A 234 -9.84 9.83 9.12
CA ASP A 234 -9.01 8.85 9.82
C ASP A 234 -7.99 8.18 8.86
N PRO A 235 -6.69 8.50 8.97
CA PRO A 235 -5.65 7.89 8.14
C PRO A 235 -5.22 6.51 8.63
N THR A 236 -5.90 5.88 9.59
CA THR A 236 -5.49 4.59 10.21
C THR A 236 -5.21 3.50 9.18
N PHE A 237 -5.93 3.47 8.04
CA PHE A 237 -5.69 2.52 6.96
C PHE A 237 -4.30 2.66 6.29
N LEU A 238 -3.63 3.81 6.45
CA LEU A 238 -2.27 4.03 5.93
C LEU A 238 -1.18 3.37 6.79
N ARG A 239 -1.50 2.95 8.02
CA ARG A 239 -0.54 2.32 8.93
C ARG A 239 0.04 1.07 8.28
N GLY A 240 1.37 0.97 8.21
CA GLY A 240 2.06 -0.17 7.61
C GLY A 240 2.21 -0.12 6.09
N LEU A 241 1.78 0.97 5.43
CA LEU A 241 2.01 1.18 3.99
C LEU A 241 3.33 1.90 3.69
N ALA A 242 4.23 2.03 4.67
CA ALA A 242 5.56 2.60 4.46
C ALA A 242 6.30 1.87 3.32
N GLY A 243 6.82 2.63 2.35
CA GLY A 243 7.47 2.10 1.14
C GLY A 243 6.50 1.64 0.02
N GLN A 244 5.19 1.69 0.26
CA GLN A 244 4.15 1.54 -0.77
C GLN A 244 3.59 2.90 -1.20
N THR A 245 3.78 3.93 -0.37
CA THR A 245 3.44 5.31 -0.66
C THR A 245 4.57 6.03 -1.40
N VAL A 246 4.21 6.99 -2.25
CA VAL A 246 5.11 8.05 -2.67
C VAL A 246 4.85 9.25 -1.76
N GLY A 247 5.91 9.80 -1.16
CA GLY A 247 5.82 10.77 -0.08
C GLY A 247 5.80 10.17 1.34
N ASP A 248 5.94 11.06 2.34
CA ASP A 248 5.90 10.74 3.77
C ASP A 248 4.46 10.82 4.30
N PRO A 249 3.85 9.70 4.72
CA PRO A 249 2.47 9.68 5.20
C PRO A 249 2.18 10.57 6.40
N ASP A 250 3.17 10.81 7.26
CA ASP A 250 3.00 11.60 8.48
C ASP A 250 3.02 13.11 8.21
N ARG A 251 3.46 13.52 7.00
CA ARG A 251 3.69 14.93 6.66
C ARG A 251 2.94 15.40 5.41
N ALA A 252 2.52 14.49 4.54
CA ALA A 252 1.97 14.86 3.25
C ALA A 252 0.47 15.23 3.30
N ASP A 253 0.08 16.24 2.52
CA ASP A 253 -1.32 16.62 2.30
C ASP A 253 -2.03 15.65 1.33
N GLY A 254 -1.26 14.90 0.56
CA GLY A 254 -1.72 13.85 -0.34
C GLY A 254 -0.66 12.78 -0.52
N LEU A 255 -1.07 11.57 -0.92
CA LEU A 255 -0.18 10.45 -1.13
C LEU A 255 -0.65 9.59 -2.30
N THR A 256 0.29 9.02 -3.03
CA THR A 256 0.01 7.97 -3.99
C THR A 256 0.37 6.62 -3.40
N ILE A 257 -0.60 5.72 -3.30
CA ILE A 257 -0.48 4.39 -2.71
C ILE A 257 -0.43 3.37 -3.84
N ALA A 258 0.68 2.65 -3.94
CA ALA A 258 0.79 1.49 -4.82
C ALA A 258 0.25 0.25 -4.11
N VAL A 259 -0.95 -0.20 -4.50
CA VAL A 259 -1.62 -1.34 -3.87
C VAL A 259 -1.09 -2.64 -4.45
N PRO A 260 -0.34 -3.47 -3.69
CA PRO A 260 0.16 -4.75 -4.19
C PRO A 260 -0.98 -5.76 -4.38
N VAL A 261 -0.84 -6.67 -5.34
CA VAL A 261 -1.77 -7.80 -5.50
C VAL A 261 -1.83 -8.67 -4.23
N ASP A 262 -0.68 -8.80 -3.54
CA ASP A 262 -0.57 -9.54 -2.29
C ASP A 262 0.56 -8.94 -1.44
N GLN A 263 0.23 -8.40 -0.26
CA GLN A 263 1.21 -7.73 0.61
C GLN A 263 2.36 -8.64 1.05
N ARG A 264 2.07 -9.94 1.28
CA ARG A 264 3.11 -10.92 1.63
C ARG A 264 3.95 -11.39 0.44
N ALA A 265 3.58 -11.00 -0.78
CA ALA A 265 4.25 -11.41 -1.99
C ALA A 265 4.33 -10.24 -3.00
N ALA A 266 5.00 -9.15 -2.59
CA ALA A 266 5.14 -7.92 -3.38
C ALA A 266 5.68 -8.15 -4.82
N GLY A 267 6.44 -9.23 -5.05
CA GLY A 267 6.89 -9.63 -6.38
C GLY A 267 5.77 -10.08 -7.35
N ARG A 268 4.52 -10.21 -6.89
CA ARG A 268 3.33 -10.47 -7.73
C ARG A 268 2.83 -9.26 -8.50
N GLY A 269 3.39 -8.08 -8.23
CA GLY A 269 3.05 -6.84 -8.90
C GLY A 269 2.03 -6.00 -8.15
N THR A 270 1.72 -4.86 -8.75
CA THR A 270 0.79 -3.84 -8.24
C THR A 270 -0.57 -4.02 -8.90
N ALA A 271 -1.63 -4.09 -8.11
CA ALA A 271 -3.01 -4.17 -8.58
C ALA A 271 -3.52 -2.80 -9.07
N SER A 272 -3.21 -1.73 -8.34
CA SER A 272 -3.64 -0.37 -8.66
C SER A 272 -2.77 0.69 -7.97
N TYR A 273 -2.89 1.93 -8.45
CA TYR A 273 -2.35 3.11 -7.77
C TYR A 273 -3.53 3.96 -7.32
N ARG A 274 -3.61 4.25 -6.02
CA ARG A 274 -4.71 4.99 -5.39
C ARG A 274 -4.17 6.29 -4.83
N VAL A 275 -5.00 7.32 -4.77
CA VAL A 275 -4.62 8.62 -4.19
C VAL A 275 -5.30 8.77 -2.85
N PHE A 276 -4.57 9.20 -1.84
CA PHE A 276 -5.13 9.68 -0.57
C PHE A 276 -4.96 11.19 -0.49
N LEU A 277 -5.97 11.88 0.03
CA LEU A 277 -5.97 13.30 0.33
C LEU A 277 -6.29 13.47 1.82
N ASN A 278 -5.43 14.20 2.52
CA ASN A 278 -5.69 14.53 3.91
C ASN A 278 -6.84 15.55 3.99
N ALA A 279 -7.78 15.36 4.91
CA ALA A 279 -8.94 16.24 5.07
C ALA A 279 -8.59 17.74 5.14
N ARG A 280 -7.42 18.11 5.69
CA ARG A 280 -6.99 19.52 5.76
C ARG A 280 -6.81 20.22 4.41
N ILE A 281 -6.54 19.47 3.34
CA ILE A 281 -6.42 20.06 1.99
C ILE A 281 -7.77 20.41 1.38
N LEU A 282 -8.87 19.87 1.91
CA LEU A 282 -10.20 20.08 1.35
C LEU A 282 -10.70 21.51 1.62
N ASP A 283 -10.21 22.14 2.69
CA ASP A 283 -10.47 23.55 3.03
C ASP A 283 -9.70 24.55 2.13
N GLU A 284 -8.73 24.07 1.34
CA GLU A 284 -7.91 24.91 0.48
C GLU A 284 -8.62 25.30 -0.82
N SER A 285 -8.08 26.32 -1.50
CA SER A 285 -8.65 26.77 -2.77
C SER A 285 -8.63 25.66 -3.85
N PRO A 286 -9.56 25.66 -4.81
CA PRO A 286 -9.57 24.67 -5.91
C PRO A 286 -8.27 24.61 -6.73
N ASP A 287 -7.52 25.71 -6.81
CA ASP A 287 -6.22 25.74 -7.48
C ASP A 287 -5.16 24.93 -6.71
N VAL A 288 -5.19 24.99 -5.37
CA VAL A 288 -4.28 24.25 -4.48
C VAL A 288 -4.63 22.77 -4.49
N LEU A 289 -5.91 22.42 -4.24
CA LEU A 289 -6.39 21.05 -4.33
C LEU A 289 -6.08 20.44 -5.71
N GLY A 290 -6.40 21.15 -6.79
CA GLY A 290 -6.14 20.68 -8.14
C GLY A 290 -4.65 20.47 -8.43
N ARG A 291 -3.75 21.32 -7.89
CA ARG A 291 -2.30 21.14 -8.03
C ARG A 291 -1.85 19.87 -7.30
N LEU A 292 -2.24 19.68 -6.04
CA LEU A 292 -1.89 18.49 -5.28
C LEU A 292 -2.41 17.22 -5.96
N VAL A 293 -3.67 17.21 -6.39
CA VAL A 293 -4.25 16.05 -7.08
C VAL A 293 -3.49 15.70 -8.36
N ARG A 294 -3.05 16.70 -9.15
CA ARG A 294 -2.20 16.44 -10.32
C ARG A 294 -0.80 15.95 -9.96
N HIS A 295 -0.23 16.41 -8.86
CA HIS A 295 1.03 15.91 -8.33
C HIS A 295 0.90 14.40 -8.06
N GLU A 296 -0.08 14.00 -7.24
CA GLU A 296 -0.30 12.59 -6.91
C GLU A 296 -0.67 11.74 -8.13
N LEU A 297 -1.53 12.25 -9.00
CA LEU A 297 -1.87 11.57 -10.24
C LEU A 297 -0.67 11.38 -11.16
N THR A 298 0.36 12.23 -11.09
CA THR A 298 1.61 12.02 -11.85
C THR A 298 2.31 10.76 -11.36
N HIS A 299 2.45 10.57 -10.05
CA HIS A 299 2.99 9.34 -9.47
C HIS A 299 2.16 8.13 -9.83
N ALA A 300 0.83 8.22 -9.75
CA ALA A 300 -0.08 7.13 -10.08
C ALA A 300 0.01 6.74 -11.58
N THR A 301 0.11 7.74 -12.45
CA THR A 301 0.23 7.56 -13.92
C THR A 301 1.59 6.98 -14.31
N LEU A 302 2.67 7.38 -13.64
CA LEU A 302 3.99 6.80 -13.88
C LEU A 302 4.08 5.37 -13.31
N GLY A 303 3.38 5.10 -12.21
CA GLY A 303 3.28 3.77 -11.62
C GLY A 303 4.65 3.11 -11.39
N ALA A 304 4.86 1.94 -11.99
CA ALA A 304 6.12 1.20 -11.85
C ALA A 304 7.30 1.89 -12.56
N ARG A 305 7.04 2.68 -13.60
CA ARG A 305 8.06 3.44 -14.34
C ARG A 305 8.70 4.53 -13.48
N GLY A 306 7.94 5.09 -12.53
CA GLY A 306 8.44 6.08 -11.58
C GLY A 306 9.35 5.49 -10.49
N ARG A 307 9.38 4.15 -10.32
CA ARG A 307 10.10 3.52 -9.21
C ARG A 307 11.60 3.43 -9.45
N GLY A 308 12.37 3.75 -8.41
CA GLY A 308 13.83 3.58 -8.39
C GLY A 308 14.61 4.66 -9.14
N ALA A 309 13.93 5.69 -9.66
CA ALA A 309 14.57 6.93 -10.07
C ALA A 309 14.88 7.81 -8.83
N PRO A 310 15.88 8.71 -8.91
CA PRO A 310 16.19 9.64 -7.83
C PRO A 310 15.02 10.55 -7.46
N LEU A 311 14.86 10.88 -6.18
CA LEU A 311 13.74 11.68 -5.66
C LEU A 311 13.60 13.05 -6.35
N TRP A 312 14.71 13.76 -6.62
CA TRP A 312 14.63 15.05 -7.32
C TRP A 312 13.92 14.94 -8.67
N LEU A 313 14.03 13.80 -9.36
CA LEU A 313 13.42 13.61 -10.66
C LEU A 313 11.97 13.18 -10.53
N THR A 314 11.65 12.24 -9.65
CA THR A 314 10.26 11.78 -9.46
C THR A 314 9.38 12.90 -8.91
N GLU A 315 9.85 13.55 -7.85
CA GLU A 315 9.12 14.66 -7.22
C GLU A 315 9.17 15.94 -8.06
N GLY A 316 10.32 16.24 -8.67
CA GLY A 316 10.44 17.38 -9.56
C GLY A 316 9.56 17.26 -10.81
N LEU A 317 9.41 16.05 -11.37
CA LEU A 317 8.50 15.78 -12.48
C LEU A 317 7.04 15.91 -12.05
N ALA A 318 6.65 15.36 -10.89
CA ALA A 318 5.30 15.51 -10.35
C ALA A 318 4.94 17.00 -10.13
N GLU A 319 5.86 17.78 -9.55
CA GLU A 319 5.68 19.23 -9.42
C GLU A 319 5.58 19.93 -10.79
N TYR A 320 6.49 19.62 -11.71
CA TYR A 320 6.50 20.19 -13.06
C TYR A 320 5.17 19.97 -13.80
N VAL A 321 4.65 18.74 -13.75
CA VAL A 321 3.38 18.34 -14.36
C VAL A 321 2.21 19.03 -13.65
N SER A 322 2.20 19.07 -12.32
CA SER A 322 1.10 19.62 -11.52
C SER A 322 0.76 21.08 -11.85
N VAL A 323 1.76 21.86 -12.25
CA VAL A 323 1.63 23.29 -12.57
C VAL A 323 1.44 23.58 -14.05
N ARG A 324 1.62 22.60 -14.97
CA ARG A 324 1.51 22.83 -16.42
C ARG A 324 0.15 23.45 -16.83
N PRO A 325 -1.00 22.97 -16.33
CA PRO A 325 -2.30 23.54 -16.69
C PRO A 325 -2.55 24.92 -16.07
N MET A 326 -1.75 25.31 -15.08
CA MET A 326 -1.94 26.58 -14.35
C MET A 326 -1.31 27.74 -15.11
N ALA A 327 -1.99 28.90 -15.08
CA ALA A 327 -1.42 30.16 -15.55
C ALA A 327 -0.15 30.50 -14.75
N PRO A 328 0.92 31.03 -15.38
CA PRO A 328 2.18 31.33 -14.70
C PRO A 328 2.02 32.16 -13.41
N ALA A 329 1.13 33.16 -13.41
CA ALA A 329 0.87 34.02 -12.25
C ALA A 329 0.27 33.30 -11.03
N LYS A 330 -0.29 32.09 -11.22
CA LYS A 330 -0.84 31.25 -10.14
C LYS A 330 0.18 30.23 -9.61
N ARG A 331 1.32 30.04 -10.27
CA ARG A 331 2.34 29.08 -9.83
C ARG A 331 3.12 29.70 -8.68
N ARG A 332 2.91 29.20 -7.47
CA ARG A 332 3.52 29.73 -6.23
C ARG A 332 4.66 28.84 -5.77
N LEU A 333 5.69 29.48 -5.22
CA LEU A 333 6.78 28.85 -4.48
C LEU A 333 6.53 28.94 -2.97
N PRO A 334 6.98 27.94 -2.19
CA PRO A 334 7.16 28.10 -0.76
C PRO A 334 8.04 29.31 -0.45
N ALA A 335 7.77 30.02 0.66
CA ALA A 335 8.48 31.26 1.01
C ALA A 335 9.99 31.07 1.16
N SER A 336 10.44 29.90 1.61
CA SER A 336 11.85 29.55 1.81
C SER A 336 12.55 29.05 0.54
N ALA A 337 11.83 28.79 -0.56
CA ALA A 337 12.38 28.11 -1.74
C ALA A 337 13.58 28.84 -2.36
N LEU A 338 13.52 30.17 -2.48
CA LEU A 338 14.63 30.96 -3.01
C LEU A 338 15.86 30.89 -2.09
N SER A 339 15.68 31.11 -0.78
CA SER A 339 16.79 31.05 0.17
C SER A 339 17.44 29.67 0.24
N ILE A 340 16.62 28.60 0.27
CA ILE A 340 17.12 27.22 0.30
C ILE A 340 17.80 26.86 -1.02
N GLY A 341 17.24 27.28 -2.15
CA GLY A 341 17.84 27.11 -3.47
C GLY A 341 19.27 27.64 -3.55
N THR A 342 19.58 28.78 -2.91
CA THR A 342 20.96 29.31 -2.89
C THR A 342 21.97 28.42 -2.16
N THR A 343 21.49 27.50 -1.32
CA THR A 343 22.34 26.56 -0.58
C THR A 343 22.54 25.24 -1.33
N ALA A 344 21.81 25.02 -2.44
CA ALA A 344 21.91 23.82 -3.25
C ALA A 344 23.29 23.70 -3.92
N THR A 345 24.06 22.68 -3.53
CA THR A 345 25.36 22.37 -4.12
C THR A 345 25.33 21.15 -5.05
N ASP A 346 24.29 20.34 -4.94
CA ASP A 346 23.99 19.19 -5.81
C ASP A 346 22.46 19.01 -5.90
N LEU A 347 22.01 18.04 -6.68
CA LEU A 347 20.61 17.64 -6.79
C LEU A 347 20.10 17.10 -5.44
N PRO A 348 18.89 17.49 -4.99
CA PRO A 348 18.36 17.05 -3.69
C PRO A 348 18.20 15.53 -3.61
N GLY A 349 18.59 14.94 -2.48
CA GLY A 349 18.44 13.52 -2.18
C GLY A 349 17.60 13.27 -0.93
N ASP A 350 17.62 12.04 -0.42
CA ASP A 350 16.76 11.59 0.68
C ASP A 350 16.87 12.48 1.93
N ALA A 351 18.06 13.00 2.24
CA ALA A 351 18.27 13.84 3.42
C ALA A 351 17.56 15.20 3.30
N GLU A 352 17.57 15.80 2.11
CA GLU A 352 16.88 17.05 1.84
C GLU A 352 15.36 16.88 1.90
N PHE A 353 14.82 15.80 1.32
CA PHE A 353 13.39 15.48 1.36
C PHE A 353 12.89 15.07 2.75
N ALA A 354 13.76 14.52 3.61
CA ALA A 354 13.44 14.20 5.00
C ALA A 354 13.57 15.41 5.96
N SER A 355 14.05 16.56 5.47
CA SER A 355 14.36 17.72 6.31
C SER A 355 13.13 18.53 6.72
N ALA A 356 13.34 19.56 7.54
CA ALA A 356 12.29 20.55 7.85
C ALA A 356 11.94 21.42 6.62
N ASP A 357 12.87 21.56 5.67
CA ASP A 357 12.73 22.40 4.47
C ASP A 357 12.29 21.60 3.23
N ALA A 358 11.69 20.42 3.41
CA ALA A 358 11.31 19.51 2.33
C ALA A 358 10.55 20.21 1.19
N GLU A 359 9.55 21.03 1.51
CA GLU A 359 8.78 21.82 0.52
C GLU A 359 9.66 22.70 -0.38
N ALA A 360 10.71 23.30 0.17
CA ALA A 360 11.66 24.09 -0.61
C ALA A 360 12.50 23.19 -1.53
N TRP A 361 12.84 21.98 -1.12
CA TRP A 361 13.55 21.01 -1.95
C TRP A 361 12.68 20.40 -3.06
N TYR A 362 11.38 20.25 -2.84
CA TYR A 362 10.40 20.00 -3.92
C TYR A 362 10.43 21.13 -4.95
N ALA A 363 10.45 22.39 -4.51
CA ALA A 363 10.55 23.54 -5.41
C ALA A 363 11.87 23.58 -6.20
N VAL A 364 13.01 23.30 -5.55
CA VAL A 364 14.30 23.20 -6.26
C VAL A 364 14.24 22.10 -7.32
N SER A 365 13.70 20.94 -6.98
CA SER A 365 13.55 19.79 -7.88
C SER A 365 12.62 20.10 -9.06
N TRP A 366 11.52 20.80 -8.82
CA TRP A 366 10.64 21.32 -9.87
C TRP A 366 11.43 22.20 -10.84
N TRP A 367 12.19 23.17 -10.35
CA TRP A 367 12.91 24.11 -11.23
C TRP A 367 14.10 23.48 -11.96
N VAL A 368 14.69 22.43 -11.41
CA VAL A 368 15.59 21.56 -12.16
C VAL A 368 14.87 20.92 -13.34
N CYS A 369 13.68 20.34 -13.12
CA CYS A 369 12.87 19.76 -14.18
C CYS A 369 12.40 20.81 -15.20
N GLU A 370 12.04 22.02 -14.75
CA GLU A 370 11.70 23.15 -15.61
C GLU A 370 12.87 23.52 -16.53
N TYR A 371 14.09 23.57 -15.99
CA TYR A 371 15.29 23.86 -16.76
C TYR A 371 15.55 22.79 -17.83
N VAL A 372 15.43 21.51 -17.47
CA VAL A 372 15.59 20.41 -18.42
C VAL A 372 14.55 20.52 -19.53
N ALA A 373 13.27 20.66 -19.17
CA ALA A 373 12.18 20.76 -20.14
C ALA A 373 12.32 21.97 -21.07
N THR A 374 12.77 23.11 -20.54
CA THR A 374 12.93 24.34 -21.31
C THR A 374 14.15 24.29 -22.25
N SER A 375 15.23 23.65 -21.81
CA SER A 375 16.51 23.65 -22.55
C SER A 375 16.64 22.48 -23.53
N TYR A 376 16.07 21.33 -23.19
CA TYR A 376 16.23 20.07 -23.95
C TYR A 376 14.90 19.50 -24.46
N GLY A 377 13.77 20.05 -24.02
CA GLY A 377 12.42 19.57 -24.34
C GLY A 377 11.83 18.69 -23.22
N PRO A 378 10.50 18.66 -23.07
CA PRO A 378 9.82 17.95 -21.96
C PRO A 378 10.05 16.43 -22.00
N ASP A 379 10.16 15.83 -23.19
CA ASP A 379 10.38 14.39 -23.35
C ASP A 379 11.69 13.90 -22.71
N VAL A 380 12.66 14.80 -22.51
CA VAL A 380 13.93 14.47 -21.87
C VAL A 380 13.76 14.13 -20.39
N LEU A 381 12.75 14.67 -19.71
CA LEU A 381 12.43 14.28 -18.33
C LEU A 381 12.06 12.80 -18.24
N LEU A 382 11.24 12.33 -19.19
CA LEU A 382 10.82 10.94 -19.28
C LEU A 382 11.97 10.02 -19.70
N LEU A 383 12.85 10.48 -20.60
CA LEU A 383 14.08 9.76 -20.95
C LEU A 383 15.01 9.60 -19.74
N LEU A 384 15.19 10.67 -18.95
CA LEU A 384 15.99 10.60 -17.72
C LEU A 384 15.38 9.63 -16.72
N LEU A 385 14.05 9.64 -16.58
CA LEU A 385 13.34 8.72 -15.70
C LEU A 385 13.64 7.26 -16.09
N ASP A 386 13.52 6.94 -17.38
CA ASP A 386 13.78 5.59 -17.90
C ASP A 386 15.25 5.17 -17.77
N ARG A 387 16.19 6.08 -17.99
CA ARG A 387 17.63 5.80 -17.92
C ARG A 387 18.14 5.68 -16.48
N LEU A 388 17.49 6.37 -15.53
CA LEU A 388 17.83 6.33 -14.11
C LEU A 388 17.07 5.25 -13.34
N ALA A 389 16.01 4.68 -13.94
CA ALA A 389 15.26 3.57 -13.36
C ALA A 389 16.18 2.41 -12.96
N GLY A 390 15.86 1.76 -11.83
CA GLY A 390 16.64 0.63 -11.32
C GLY A 390 18.00 0.98 -10.71
N GLY A 391 18.26 2.27 -10.42
CA GLY A 391 19.45 2.70 -9.67
C GLY A 391 20.70 2.89 -10.52
N ALA A 392 20.55 3.26 -11.79
CA ALA A 392 21.70 3.60 -12.64
C ALA A 392 22.49 4.80 -12.07
N ALA A 393 23.80 4.84 -12.34
CA ALA A 393 24.67 5.89 -11.82
C ALA A 393 24.30 7.26 -12.41
N GLN A 394 23.75 8.13 -11.56
CA GLN A 394 23.24 9.45 -11.94
C GLN A 394 24.26 10.28 -12.72
N GLU A 395 25.50 10.34 -12.26
CA GLU A 395 26.56 11.13 -12.91
C GLU A 395 26.79 10.71 -14.37
N GLY A 396 26.81 9.40 -14.65
CA GLY A 396 27.00 8.88 -16.00
C GLY A 396 25.83 9.22 -16.93
N VAL A 397 24.60 9.04 -16.44
CA VAL A 397 23.39 9.32 -17.23
C VAL A 397 23.24 10.81 -17.51
N LEU A 398 23.45 11.68 -16.51
CA LEU A 398 23.36 13.13 -16.71
C LEU A 398 24.44 13.63 -17.68
N GLY A 399 25.67 13.09 -17.59
CA GLY A 399 26.75 13.39 -18.51
C GLY A 399 26.45 12.97 -19.95
N GLU A 400 25.86 11.79 -20.16
CA GLU A 400 25.48 11.28 -21.48
C GLU A 400 24.31 12.06 -22.09
N VAL A 401 23.25 12.30 -21.31
CA VAL A 401 21.97 12.84 -21.82
C VAL A 401 21.99 14.37 -21.90
N LEU A 402 22.55 15.03 -20.88
CA LEU A 402 22.51 16.50 -20.74
C LEU A 402 23.88 17.16 -20.96
N GLY A 403 24.97 16.40 -20.86
CA GLY A 403 26.33 16.99 -20.83
C GLY A 403 26.59 17.81 -19.56
N LEU A 404 25.88 17.52 -18.47
CA LEU A 404 25.95 18.24 -17.20
C LEU A 404 26.24 17.29 -16.04
N THR A 405 26.92 17.78 -15.01
CA THR A 405 26.98 17.12 -13.71
C THR A 405 25.75 17.45 -12.85
N GLY A 406 25.50 16.68 -11.80
CA GLY A 406 24.45 16.99 -10.81
C GLY A 406 24.54 18.41 -10.25
N PRO A 407 25.72 18.85 -9.75
CA PRO A 407 25.93 20.21 -9.27
C PRO A 407 25.63 21.28 -10.31
N GLN A 408 26.04 21.08 -11.56
CA GLN A 408 25.75 22.03 -12.64
C GLN A 408 24.25 22.08 -12.92
N LEU A 409 23.58 20.93 -12.95
CA LEU A 409 22.14 20.86 -13.21
C LEU A 409 21.34 21.57 -12.10
N ALA A 410 21.67 21.32 -10.83
CA ALA A 410 21.07 22.00 -9.69
C ALA A 410 21.23 23.52 -9.78
N GLN A 411 22.44 24.02 -10.05
CA GLN A 411 22.72 25.45 -10.21
C GLN A 411 21.92 26.08 -11.36
N ARG A 412 21.75 25.37 -12.48
CA ARG A 412 20.96 25.87 -13.62
C ARG A 412 19.46 25.96 -13.30
N GLY A 413 18.92 24.96 -12.59
CA GLY A 413 17.55 24.99 -12.10
C GLY A 413 17.30 26.15 -11.14
N VAL A 414 18.16 26.31 -10.15
CA VAL A 414 18.08 27.42 -9.16
C VAL A 414 18.18 28.79 -9.84
N ALA A 415 19.13 28.99 -10.75
CA ALA A 415 19.27 30.27 -11.46
C ALA A 415 18.02 30.61 -12.29
N LEU A 416 17.36 29.61 -12.88
CA LEU A 416 16.11 29.78 -13.61
C LEU A 416 14.95 30.14 -12.65
N MET A 417 14.89 29.50 -11.48
CA MET A 417 13.93 29.82 -10.42
C MET A 417 14.08 31.27 -9.96
N GLU A 418 15.31 31.70 -9.65
CA GLU A 418 15.63 33.07 -9.22
C GLU A 418 15.28 34.09 -10.30
N THR A 419 15.57 33.81 -11.57
CA THR A 419 15.21 34.72 -12.67
C THR A 419 13.69 34.89 -12.79
N THR A 420 12.93 33.84 -12.45
CA THR A 420 11.47 33.85 -12.57
C THR A 420 10.78 34.54 -11.39
N TYR A 421 11.32 34.43 -10.17
CA TYR A 421 10.66 34.89 -8.94
C TYR A 421 11.45 35.90 -8.08
N GLY A 422 12.72 36.16 -8.40
CA GLY A 422 13.60 37.02 -7.61
C GLY A 422 13.41 38.52 -7.81
N SER A 423 12.35 38.95 -8.53
CA SER A 423 12.04 40.36 -8.80
C SER A 423 11.02 40.95 -7.84
#